data_AF-A0AAJ6CL36-F1
#
_entry.id   AF-A0AAJ6CL36-F1
#
_cell.length_a   1.000
_cell.length_b   1.000
_cell.length_c   1.000
_cell.angle_alpha   90.00
_cell.angle_beta   90.00
_cell.angle_gamma   90.00
#
_symmetry.space_group_name_H-M   'P 1'
#
loop_
_entity.id
_entity.type
_entity.pdbx_description
1 polymer ?
#
loop_
_entity_poly.entity_id
_entity_poly.type
_entity_poly.pdbx_seq_one_letter_code
_entity_poly.pdbx_strand_id
1 'polypeptide(L)'
;MASHAEFRSAYERTLPAIDALEQLPHNEAHVEACIDVLRQGLASMEQSTSKMMNMLYEVDVYMTPSSVQNAAGFNPQEALTHVSDLFHVCSACKHSHSQSYQAELLAKRETLADYTCEDISLPEFTAQWRTLEAVQQGQQQGMDDLADLLAKFG
;
A
#
# COMPACT_ATOMS: atom_id res chain seq x y z
N MET A 1 8.11 -5.53 -5.77
CA MET A 1 7.45 -6.82 -5.44
C MET A 1 7.67 -7.23 -3.98
N ALA A 2 8.90 -7.20 -3.45
CA ALA A 2 9.18 -7.59 -2.05
C ALA A 2 8.33 -6.82 -1.02
N SER A 3 8.21 -5.50 -1.13
CA SER A 3 7.49 -4.68 -0.14
C SER A 3 5.99 -4.91 -0.04
N HIS A 4 5.33 -5.38 -1.12
CA HIS A 4 3.92 -5.79 -1.06
C HIS A 4 3.73 -7.07 -0.25
N ALA A 5 4.65 -8.03 -0.43
CA ALA A 5 4.65 -9.27 0.33
C ALA A 5 5.01 -9.00 1.80
N GLU A 6 5.93 -8.06 2.08
CA GLU A 6 6.24 -7.61 3.44
C GLU A 6 5.01 -7.00 4.12
N PHE A 7 4.27 -6.12 3.43
CA PHE A 7 3.03 -5.53 3.96
C PHE A 7 1.99 -6.62 4.27
N ARG A 8 1.73 -7.52 3.31
CA ARG A 8 0.75 -8.60 3.50
C ARG A 8 1.16 -9.55 4.63
N SER A 9 2.44 -9.90 4.73
CA SER A 9 2.95 -10.73 5.83
C SER A 9 2.88 -10.02 7.18
N ALA A 10 3.09 -8.70 7.24
CA ALA A 10 2.87 -7.91 8.45
C ALA A 10 1.40 -7.92 8.87
N TYR A 11 0.49 -7.75 7.91
CA TYR A 11 -0.94 -7.86 8.14
C TYR A 11 -1.37 -9.25 8.62
N GLU A 12 -0.95 -10.32 7.95
CA GLU A 12 -1.29 -11.70 8.32
C GLU A 12 -0.85 -12.06 9.75
N ARG A 13 0.27 -11.50 10.21
CA ARG A 13 0.75 -11.66 11.60
C ARG A 13 -0.17 -11.03 12.65
N THR A 14 -1.05 -10.10 12.26
CA THR A 14 -2.05 -9.50 13.17
C THR A 14 -3.30 -10.36 13.33
N LEU A 15 -3.62 -11.23 12.35
CA LEU A 15 -4.86 -12.01 12.36
C LEU A 15 -5.01 -12.95 13.56
N PRO A 16 -3.95 -13.63 14.05
CA PRO A 16 -4.08 -14.44 15.26
C PRO A 16 -4.44 -13.63 16.51
N ALA A 17 -4.03 -12.35 16.58
CA ALA A 17 -4.41 -11.47 17.68
C ALA A 17 -5.90 -11.06 17.58
N ILE A 18 -6.41 -10.87 16.36
CA ILE A 18 -7.85 -10.67 16.11
C ILE A 18 -8.64 -11.92 16.52
N ASP A 19 -8.19 -13.12 16.11
CA ASP A 19 -8.82 -14.38 16.50
C ASP A 19 -8.81 -14.57 18.04
N ALA A 20 -7.72 -14.17 18.70
CA ALA A 20 -7.60 -14.25 20.16
C ALA A 20 -8.51 -13.25 20.88
N LEU A 21 -8.73 -12.05 20.31
CA LEU A 21 -9.67 -11.06 20.85
C LEU A 21 -11.13 -11.53 20.76
N GLU A 22 -11.48 -12.45 19.87
CA GLU A 22 -12.84 -13.01 19.76
C GLU A 22 -13.11 -14.17 20.74
N GLN A 23 -12.07 -14.73 21.39
CA GLN A 23 -12.17 -15.91 22.25
C GLN A 23 -12.33 -15.59 23.75
N LEU A 24 -13.52 -15.79 24.31
CA LEU A 24 -13.77 -15.61 25.75
C LEU A 24 -13.15 -16.72 26.64
N PRO A 25 -12.79 -16.43 27.90
CA PRO A 25 -12.85 -15.13 28.59
C PRO A 25 -11.53 -14.33 28.51
N HIS A 26 -11.62 -13.02 28.33
CA HIS A 26 -10.45 -12.13 28.29
C HIS A 26 -10.14 -11.53 29.66
N ASN A 27 -8.85 -11.53 30.00
CA ASN A 27 -8.30 -10.65 31.03
C ASN A 27 -7.77 -9.38 30.34
N GLU A 28 -7.84 -8.22 31.00
CA GLU A 28 -7.34 -6.92 30.52
C GLU A 28 -5.88 -7.02 30.01
N ALA A 29 -5.03 -7.77 30.72
CA ALA A 29 -3.65 -8.02 30.29
C ALA A 29 -3.53 -8.79 28.96
N HIS A 30 -4.51 -9.64 28.63
CA HIS A 30 -4.54 -10.37 27.37
C HIS A 30 -5.02 -9.49 26.22
N VAL A 31 -6.01 -8.63 26.47
CA VAL A 31 -6.50 -7.64 25.50
C VAL A 31 -5.37 -6.68 25.13
N GLU A 32 -4.66 -6.13 26.11
CA GLU A 32 -3.55 -5.20 25.86
C GLU A 32 -2.42 -5.88 25.07
N ALA A 33 -2.08 -7.13 25.39
CA ALA A 33 -1.09 -7.90 24.63
C ALA A 33 -1.50 -8.10 23.17
N CYS A 34 -2.80 -8.35 22.90
CA CYS A 34 -3.31 -8.46 21.54
C CYS A 34 -3.22 -7.12 20.82
N ILE A 35 -3.62 -6.02 21.46
CA ILE A 35 -3.54 -4.67 20.90
C ILE A 35 -2.07 -4.30 20.57
N ASP A 36 -1.12 -4.67 21.42
CA ASP A 36 0.30 -4.44 21.15
C ASP A 36 0.80 -5.19 19.91
N VAL A 37 0.31 -6.41 19.66
CA VAL A 37 0.61 -7.14 18.41
C VAL A 37 0.04 -6.38 17.20
N LEU A 38 -1.15 -5.80 17.31
CA LEU A 38 -1.75 -4.99 16.25
C LEU A 38 -0.94 -3.73 15.98
N ARG A 39 -0.52 -3.01 17.03
CA ARG A 39 0.35 -1.82 16.92
C ARG A 39 1.69 -2.16 16.24
N GLN A 40 2.30 -3.28 16.60
CA GLN A 40 3.53 -3.77 15.96
C GLN A 40 3.31 -4.15 14.49
N GLY A 41 2.17 -4.75 14.16
CA GLY A 41 1.75 -5.03 12.80
C GLY A 41 1.62 -3.76 11.97
N LEU A 42 0.94 -2.73 12.50
CA LEU A 42 0.81 -1.40 11.89
C LEU A 42 2.16 -0.72 11.64
N ALA A 43 3.08 -0.77 12.61
CA ALA A 43 4.44 -0.24 12.42
C ALA A 43 5.20 -0.98 11.30
N SER A 44 5.05 -2.31 11.20
CA SER A 44 5.68 -3.11 10.14
C SER A 44 5.06 -2.83 8.76
N MET A 45 3.75 -2.63 8.71
CA MET A 45 3.03 -2.22 7.50
C MET A 45 3.47 -0.82 7.05
N GLU A 46 3.57 0.13 7.98
CA GLU A 46 4.09 1.48 7.72
C GLU A 46 5.50 1.45 7.11
N GLN A 47 6.43 0.70 7.70
CA GLN A 47 7.78 0.57 7.16
C GLN A 47 7.77 0.06 5.72
N SER A 48 6.90 -0.91 5.41
CA SER A 48 6.75 -1.47 4.07
C SER A 48 6.19 -0.43 3.10
N THR A 49 5.21 0.36 3.53
CA THR A 49 4.62 1.46 2.76
C THR A 49 5.62 2.60 2.52
N SER A 50 6.43 2.98 3.50
CA SER A 50 7.48 3.97 3.32
C SER A 50 8.54 3.51 2.32
N LYS A 51 8.93 2.23 2.33
CA LYS A 51 9.82 1.66 1.29
C LYS A 51 9.20 1.78 -0.11
N MET A 52 7.89 1.49 -0.24
CA MET A 52 7.16 1.63 -1.51
C MET A 52 7.17 3.08 -2.00
N MET A 53 6.92 4.03 -1.10
CA MET A 53 6.95 5.45 -1.43
C MET A 53 8.35 5.94 -1.83
N ASN A 54 9.40 5.50 -1.12
CA ASN A 54 10.78 5.88 -1.46
C ASN A 54 11.20 5.38 -2.84
N MET A 55 10.78 4.17 -3.24
CA MET A 55 11.03 3.66 -4.58
C MET A 55 10.36 4.52 -5.67
N LEU A 56 9.20 5.13 -5.39
CA LEU A 56 8.57 6.06 -6.32
C LEU A 56 9.36 7.35 -6.46
N TYR A 57 9.83 7.92 -5.34
CA TYR A 57 10.66 9.12 -5.35
C TYR A 57 11.96 8.93 -6.13
N GLU A 58 12.65 7.80 -5.95
CA GLU A 58 13.87 7.51 -6.70
C GLU A 58 13.61 7.45 -8.20
N VAL A 59 12.53 6.79 -8.63
CA VAL A 59 12.14 6.72 -10.06
C VAL A 59 11.84 8.11 -10.63
N ASP A 60 11.13 8.96 -9.88
CA ASP A 60 10.78 10.31 -10.33
C ASP A 60 12.01 11.21 -10.51
N VAL A 61 13.00 11.11 -9.60
CA VAL A 61 14.27 11.83 -9.70
C VAL A 61 15.05 11.44 -10.96
N TYR A 62 15.08 10.15 -11.32
CA TYR A 62 15.73 9.69 -12.55
C TYR A 62 14.98 10.10 -13.83
N MET A 63 13.68 10.38 -13.73
CA MET A 63 12.83 10.81 -14.85
C MET A 63 12.73 12.33 -14.99
N THR A 64 13.25 13.08 -14.01
CA THR A 64 13.30 14.54 -14.09
C THR A 64 14.21 14.94 -15.27
N PRO A 65 13.75 15.75 -16.23
CA PRO A 65 14.54 16.07 -17.42
C PRO A 65 15.82 16.78 -16.99
N SER A 66 16.95 16.09 -17.12
CA SER A 66 18.27 16.69 -16.94
C SER A 66 18.42 17.80 -17.98
N SER A 67 18.48 19.05 -17.54
CA SER A 67 18.64 20.27 -18.35
C SER A 67 20.01 20.39 -19.05
N VAL A 68 20.80 19.32 -19.09
CA VAL A 68 22.13 19.30 -19.67
C VAL A 68 22.05 18.83 -21.12
N GLN A 69 21.87 19.80 -22.02
CA GLN A 69 22.15 19.62 -23.45
C GLN A 69 23.66 19.33 -23.62
N ASN A 70 24.05 18.06 -23.64
CA ASN A 70 25.39 17.69 -24.10
C ASN A 70 25.34 17.31 -25.58
N ALA A 71 26.14 18.05 -26.34
CA ALA A 71 26.27 17.98 -27.78
C ALA A 71 26.84 16.64 -28.25
N ALA A 72 25.98 15.73 -28.71
CA ALA A 72 26.30 14.69 -29.70
C ALA A 72 25.06 13.84 -30.00
N GLY A 73 24.13 14.34 -30.83
CA GLY A 73 23.34 13.57 -31.81
C GLY A 73 22.54 12.32 -31.42
N PHE A 74 22.54 11.88 -30.17
CA PHE A 74 21.67 10.85 -29.64
C PHE A 74 20.71 11.55 -28.69
N ASN A 75 19.47 11.71 -29.13
CA ASN A 75 18.40 12.18 -28.27
C ASN A 75 17.69 10.94 -27.71
N PRO A 76 18.11 10.37 -26.56
CA PRO A 76 17.48 9.19 -25.99
C PRO A 76 15.99 9.40 -25.73
N GLN A 77 15.52 10.65 -25.63
CA GLN A 77 14.12 11.01 -25.47
C GLN A 77 13.25 10.67 -26.70
N GLU A 78 13.75 10.78 -27.93
CA GLU A 78 12.99 10.41 -29.13
C GLU A 78 12.87 8.89 -29.28
N ALA A 79 13.94 8.14 -28.99
CA ALA A 79 13.90 6.68 -28.95
C ALA A 79 13.08 6.15 -27.76
N LEU A 80 13.04 6.93 -26.67
CA LEU A 80 12.22 6.63 -25.51
C LEU A 80 10.79 7.15 -25.64
N THR A 81 10.36 7.91 -26.66
CA THR A 81 9.00 8.50 -26.62
C THR A 81 7.89 7.43 -26.54
N HIS A 82 8.01 6.34 -27.32
CA HIS A 82 7.10 5.19 -27.23
C HIS A 82 7.26 4.34 -25.96
N VAL A 83 8.45 4.39 -25.36
CA VAL A 83 8.80 3.67 -24.14
C VAL A 83 8.37 4.51 -22.92
N SER A 84 8.40 5.83 -23.03
CA SER A 84 8.06 6.86 -22.05
C SER A 84 6.58 6.77 -21.72
N ASP A 85 5.72 6.51 -22.69
CA ASP A 85 4.30 6.25 -22.42
C ASP A 85 4.11 4.97 -21.58
N LEU A 86 4.79 3.87 -21.94
CA LEU A 86 4.81 2.63 -21.15
C LEU A 86 5.42 2.82 -19.74
N PHE A 87 6.44 3.67 -19.60
CA PHE A 87 7.07 3.99 -18.32
C PHE A 87 6.23 4.96 -17.47
N HIS A 88 5.53 5.92 -18.08
CA HIS A 88 4.53 6.76 -17.42
C HIS A 88 3.37 5.93 -16.92
N VAL A 89 2.91 4.93 -17.67
CA VAL A 89 1.92 3.94 -17.23
C VAL A 89 2.44 3.15 -16.05
N CYS A 90 3.66 2.62 -16.14
CA CYS A 90 4.28 1.88 -15.04
C CYS A 90 4.45 2.76 -13.80
N SER A 91 4.74 4.06 -13.96
CA SER A 91 4.87 5.02 -12.87
C SER A 91 3.51 5.37 -12.25
N ALA A 92 2.49 5.65 -13.06
CA ALA A 92 1.13 5.95 -12.61
C ALA A 92 0.49 4.76 -11.88
N CYS A 93 0.62 3.54 -12.42
CA CYS A 93 0.14 2.32 -11.76
C CYS A 93 0.88 2.08 -10.42
N LYS A 94 2.19 2.33 -10.36
CA LYS A 94 2.95 2.22 -9.09
C LYS A 94 2.52 3.29 -8.08
N HIS A 95 2.21 4.50 -8.54
CA HIS A 95 1.76 5.59 -7.69
C HIS A 95 0.37 5.29 -7.09
N SER A 96 -0.58 4.86 -7.93
CA SER A 96 -1.91 4.40 -7.50
C SER A 96 -1.82 3.23 -6.52
N HIS A 97 -0.97 2.24 -6.80
CA HIS A 97 -0.70 1.16 -5.86
C HIS A 97 -0.14 1.67 -4.52
N SER A 98 0.88 2.53 -4.50
CA SER A 98 1.42 3.02 -3.22
C SER A 98 0.38 3.82 -2.42
N GLN A 99 -0.49 4.58 -3.09
CA GLN A 99 -1.59 5.30 -2.45
C GLN A 99 -2.61 4.36 -1.81
N SER A 100 -2.94 3.23 -2.46
CA SER A 100 -3.89 2.27 -1.88
C SER A 100 -3.37 1.60 -0.61
N TYR A 101 -2.06 1.32 -0.52
CA TYR A 101 -1.43 0.83 0.72
C TYR A 101 -1.35 1.90 1.83
N GLN A 102 -1.23 3.17 1.48
CA GLN A 102 -1.30 4.27 2.45
C GLN A 102 -2.72 4.45 2.99
N ALA A 103 -3.73 4.41 2.11
CA ALA A 103 -5.13 4.48 2.48
C ALA A 103 -5.52 3.30 3.39
N GLU A 104 -5.07 2.09 3.08
CA GLU A 104 -5.30 0.91 3.91
C GLU A 104 -4.66 1.04 5.30
N LEU A 105 -3.42 1.53 5.36
CA LEU A 105 -2.73 1.76 6.64
C LEU A 105 -3.47 2.79 7.50
N LEU A 106 -3.99 3.85 6.88
CA LEU A 106 -4.78 4.86 7.57
C LEU A 106 -6.08 4.26 8.11
N ALA A 107 -6.84 3.57 7.27
CA ALA A 107 -8.08 2.91 7.69
C ALA A 107 -7.87 1.97 8.88
N LYS A 108 -6.82 1.14 8.87
CA LYS A 108 -6.53 0.26 10.01
C LYS A 108 -6.13 1.02 11.28
N ARG A 109 -5.46 2.17 11.17
CA ARG A 109 -5.15 3.01 12.34
C ARG A 109 -6.40 3.63 12.94
N GLU A 110 -7.30 4.10 12.09
CA GLU A 110 -8.61 4.64 12.49
C GLU A 110 -9.44 3.55 13.17
N THR A 111 -9.62 2.40 12.53
CA THR A 111 -10.33 1.25 13.13
C THR A 111 -9.74 0.82 14.48
N LEU A 112 -8.40 0.83 14.64
CA LEU A 112 -7.78 0.55 15.95
C LEU A 112 -8.10 1.63 16.98
N ALA A 113 -8.00 2.91 16.59
CA ALA A 113 -8.28 4.03 17.47
C ALA A 113 -9.74 3.99 17.94
N ASP A 114 -10.68 3.82 17.02
CA ASP A 114 -12.11 3.72 17.28
C ASP A 114 -12.42 2.58 18.26
N TYR A 115 -11.77 1.42 18.08
CA TYR A 115 -11.93 0.31 19.02
C TYR A 115 -11.37 0.62 20.41
N THR A 116 -10.17 1.23 20.50
CA THR A 116 -9.56 1.58 21.79
C THR A 116 -10.26 2.72 22.53
N CYS A 117 -10.98 3.57 21.79
CA CYS A 117 -11.83 4.63 22.34
C CYS A 117 -13.25 4.16 22.66
N GLU A 118 -13.55 2.88 22.44
CA GLU A 118 -14.88 2.27 22.63
C GLU A 118 -15.97 2.86 21.70
N ASP A 119 -15.57 3.47 20.57
CA ASP A 119 -16.48 4.03 19.57
C ASP A 119 -17.12 2.95 18.69
N ILE A 120 -16.41 1.83 18.49
CA ILE A 120 -16.92 0.64 17.77
C ILE A 120 -16.85 -0.62 18.62
N SER A 121 -17.75 -1.57 18.33
CA SER A 121 -17.79 -2.86 19.03
C SER A 121 -16.68 -3.80 18.56
N LEU A 122 -16.32 -4.80 19.39
CA LEU A 122 -15.34 -5.82 18.99
C LEU A 122 -15.72 -6.55 17.68
N PRO A 123 -16.97 -7.02 17.46
CA PRO A 123 -17.34 -7.67 16.20
C PRO A 123 -17.21 -6.75 14.98
N GLU A 124 -17.47 -5.46 15.15
CA GLU A 124 -17.32 -4.47 14.10
C GLU A 124 -15.83 -4.21 13.80
N PHE A 125 -15.03 -4.05 14.84
CA PHE A 125 -13.58 -3.93 14.75
C PHE A 125 -12.96 -5.12 14.02
N THR A 126 -13.30 -6.36 14.40
CA THR A 126 -12.70 -7.56 13.81
C THR A 126 -13.14 -7.76 12.36
N ALA A 127 -14.40 -7.45 12.03
CA ALA A 127 -14.89 -7.48 10.67
C ALA A 127 -14.14 -6.50 9.76
N GLN A 128 -13.98 -5.25 10.19
CA GLN A 128 -13.23 -4.23 9.46
C GLN A 128 -11.74 -4.57 9.37
N TRP A 129 -11.14 -5.09 10.44
CA TRP A 129 -9.72 -5.41 10.44
C TRP A 129 -9.34 -6.50 9.44
N ARG A 130 -10.22 -7.50 9.24
CA ARG A 130 -9.97 -8.68 8.40
C ARG A 130 -10.01 -8.39 6.89
N THR A 131 -10.39 -7.19 6.48
CA THR A 131 -10.42 -6.80 5.07
C THR A 131 -9.16 -6.03 4.67
N LEU A 132 -8.91 -5.96 3.36
CA LEU A 132 -7.87 -5.13 2.74
C LEU A 132 -8.50 -4.35 1.57
N GLU A 133 -9.60 -3.65 1.84
CA GLU A 133 -10.47 -3.10 0.80
C GLU A 133 -9.76 -2.07 -0.07
N ALA A 134 -9.01 -1.14 0.52
CA ALA A 134 -8.33 -0.10 -0.24
C ALA A 134 -7.26 -0.71 -1.15
N VAL A 135 -6.50 -1.70 -0.64
CA VAL A 135 -5.50 -2.42 -1.47
C VAL A 135 -6.16 -3.16 -2.62
N GLN A 136 -7.30 -3.82 -2.38
CA GLN A 136 -8.02 -4.55 -3.43
C GLN A 136 -8.57 -3.60 -4.51
N GLN A 137 -9.17 -2.48 -4.10
CA GLN A 137 -9.67 -1.46 -5.02
C GLN A 137 -8.53 -0.87 -5.85
N GLY A 138 -7.39 -0.53 -5.24
CA GLY A 138 -6.23 -0.02 -5.97
C GLY A 138 -5.64 -1.00 -6.97
N GLN A 139 -5.68 -2.31 -6.68
CA GLN A 139 -5.25 -3.34 -7.63
C GLN A 139 -6.20 -3.47 -8.83
N GLN A 140 -7.52 -3.39 -8.59
CA GLN A 140 -8.51 -3.42 -9.66
C GLN A 140 -8.39 -2.18 -10.55
N GLN A 141 -8.33 -0.99 -9.94
CA GLN A 141 -8.20 0.26 -10.68
C GLN A 141 -6.91 0.29 -11.53
N GLY A 142 -5.77 -0.15 -10.97
CA GLY A 142 -4.52 -0.22 -11.72
C GLY A 142 -4.57 -1.22 -12.90
N MET A 143 -5.37 -2.28 -12.80
CA MET A 143 -5.60 -3.25 -13.87
C MET A 143 -6.54 -2.70 -14.95
N ASP A 144 -7.58 -1.99 -14.56
CA ASP A 144 -8.54 -1.35 -15.47
C ASP A 144 -7.87 -0.22 -16.26
N ASP A 145 -7.07 0.63 -15.59
CA ASP A 145 -6.29 1.69 -16.25
C ASP A 145 -5.32 1.12 -17.29
N LEU A 146 -4.70 -0.03 -16.98
CA LEU A 146 -3.81 -0.73 -17.92
C LEU A 146 -4.61 -1.30 -19.12
N ALA A 147 -5.78 -1.88 -18.87
CA ALA A 147 -6.63 -2.44 -19.91
C ALA A 147 -7.17 -1.36 -20.87
N ASP A 148 -7.65 -0.24 -20.35
CA ASP A 148 -8.16 0.89 -21.12
C ASP A 148 -7.08 1.51 -22.02
N LEU A 149 -5.84 1.54 -21.55
CA LEU A 149 -4.72 2.06 -22.33
C LEU A 149 -4.27 1.06 -23.39
N LEU A 150 -4.17 -0.24 -23.07
CA LEU A 150 -3.88 -1.27 -24.07
C LEU A 150 -4.95 -1.30 -25.19
N ALA A 151 -6.22 -1.09 -24.85
CA ALA A 151 -7.30 -0.98 -25.82
C ALA A 151 -7.18 0.26 -26.74
N LYS A 152 -6.48 1.32 -26.32
CA LYS A 152 -6.18 2.49 -27.15
C LYS A 152 -4.99 2.28 -28.09
N PHE A 153 -4.18 1.24 -27.87
CA PHE A 153 -3.01 0.91 -28.69
C PHE A 153 -3.29 -0.20 -29.74
N GLY A 154 -4.41 -0.93 -29.62
CA GLY A 154 -4.87 -1.93 -30.60
C GLY A 154 -5.86 -1.38 -31.60
#